data_AF-A0A1S8SHK0-F1
#
_entry.id   AF-A0A1S8SHK0-F1
#
_cell.length_a   1.000
_cell.length_b   1.000
_cell.length_c   1.000
_cell.angle_alpha   90.00
_cell.angle_beta   90.00
_cell.angle_gamma   90.00
#
_symmetry.space_group_name_H-M   'P 1'
#
loop_
_entity.id
_entity.type
_entity.pdbx_description
1 polymer ?
#
loop_
_entity_poly.entity_id
_entity_poly.type
_entity_poly.pdbx_seq_one_letter_code
_entity_poly.pdbx_strand_id
1 'polypeptide(L)'
;MTFKYLNKILKLTSVVFTVITIFQLITKQSLDNEKICELLALSLLFSLIKIVINKYIISNDSIFNPLLYIIVIWLMITASNYLFNWNMSLSLMLSTFIEVILIYICVRLINYQYEKIDVKKMNEILDRNRKNKNQQ
;
A
#
# COMPACT_ATOMS: atom_id res chain seq x y z
N MET A 1 0.37 -2.40 22.25
CA MET A 1 -0.58 -1.98 21.20
C MET A 1 0.14 -1.33 20.01
N THR A 2 1.14 -0.47 20.26
CA THR A 2 1.98 0.24 19.26
C THR A 2 2.70 -0.66 18.25
N PHE A 3 3.31 -1.77 18.68
CA PHE A 3 4.06 -2.66 17.76
C PHE A 3 3.21 -3.30 16.65
N LYS A 4 1.94 -3.63 16.91
CA LYS A 4 1.04 -4.17 15.87
C LYS A 4 0.72 -3.12 14.79
N TYR A 5 0.52 -1.87 15.19
CA TYR A 5 0.31 -0.77 14.26
C TYR A 5 1.59 -0.44 13.47
N LEU A 6 2.74 -0.46 14.14
CA LEU A 6 4.04 -0.24 13.49
C LEU A 6 4.31 -1.29 12.41
N ASN A 7 4.11 -2.58 12.71
CA ASN A 7 4.25 -3.64 11.72
C ASN A 7 3.30 -3.46 10.53
N LYS A 8 2.07 -2.99 10.77
CA LYS A 8 1.11 -2.72 9.70
C LYS A 8 1.55 -1.57 8.79
N ILE A 9 2.08 -0.50 9.39
CA ILE A 9 2.66 0.65 8.66
C ILE A 9 3.86 0.21 7.82
N LEU A 10 4.82 -0.48 8.44
CA LEU A 10 6.04 -0.94 7.77
C LEU A 10 5.74 -1.92 6.64
N LYS A 11 4.83 -2.87 6.85
CA LYS A 11 4.40 -3.81 5.81
C LYS A 11 3.76 -3.09 4.63
N LEU A 12 2.88 -2.13 4.91
CA LEU A 12 2.22 -1.34 3.87
C LEU A 12 3.23 -0.48 3.10
N THR A 13 4.16 0.16 3.83
CA THR A 13 5.24 0.98 3.27
C THR A 13 6.14 0.16 2.37
N SER A 14 6.55 -1.02 2.83
CA SER A 14 7.36 -1.96 2.04
C SER A 14 6.65 -2.36 0.75
N VAL A 15 5.36 -2.70 0.79
CA VAL A 15 4.63 -3.08 -0.43
C VAL A 15 4.51 -1.89 -1.39
N VAL A 16 4.12 -0.71 -0.89
CA VAL A 16 4.00 0.49 -1.72
C VAL A 16 5.35 0.85 -2.35
N PHE A 17 6.42 0.85 -1.55
CA PHE A 17 7.79 1.10 -2.00
C PHE A 17 8.22 0.11 -3.08
N THR A 18 8.05 -1.20 -2.86
CA THR A 18 8.44 -2.23 -3.83
C THR A 18 7.71 -2.04 -5.15
N VAL A 19 6.40 -1.76 -5.15
CA VAL A 19 5.67 -1.57 -6.40
C VAL A 19 6.13 -0.32 -7.14
N ILE A 20 6.33 0.80 -6.43
CA ILE A 20 6.84 2.03 -7.03
C ILE A 20 8.23 1.80 -7.64
N THR A 21 9.15 1.16 -6.92
CA THR A 21 10.50 0.87 -7.42
C THR A 21 10.49 -0.07 -8.62
N ILE A 22 9.64 -1.11 -8.63
CA ILE A 22 9.48 -1.98 -9.81
C ILE A 22 8.97 -1.17 -11.00
N PHE A 23 8.01 -0.27 -10.78
CA PHE A 23 7.48 0.57 -11.85
C PHE A 23 8.55 1.50 -12.44
N GLN A 24 9.38 2.10 -11.58
CA GLN A 24 10.51 2.93 -11.97
C GLN A 24 11.55 2.13 -12.80
N LEU A 25 11.81 0.87 -12.43
CA LEU A 25 12.69 -0.03 -13.18
C LEU A 25 12.10 -0.40 -14.56
N ILE A 26 10.80 -0.72 -14.62
CA ILE A 26 10.12 -1.07 -15.88
C ILE A 26 10.11 0.12 -16.85
N THR A 27 9.95 1.33 -16.32
CA THR A 27 9.99 2.57 -17.12
C THR A 27 11.40 3.08 -17.43
N LYS A 28 12.44 2.32 -17.07
CA LYS A 28 13.86 2.62 -17.30
C LYS A 28 14.30 3.97 -16.72
N GLN A 29 13.67 4.45 -15.66
CA GLN A 29 14.11 5.67 -14.99
C GLN A 29 15.38 5.41 -14.18
N SER A 30 16.27 6.41 -14.09
CA SER A 30 17.45 6.30 -13.22
C SER A 30 17.02 6.26 -11.76
N LEU A 31 17.48 5.25 -11.04
CA LEU A 31 17.25 5.06 -9.61
C LEU A 31 18.54 5.37 -8.87
N ASP A 32 18.78 6.67 -8.70
CA ASP A 32 19.90 7.16 -7.90
C ASP A 32 19.51 7.19 -6.42
N ASN A 33 20.50 7.21 -5.52
CA ASN A 33 20.26 7.12 -4.07
C ASN A 33 19.28 8.20 -3.55
N GLU A 34 19.34 9.41 -4.11
CA GLU A 34 18.45 10.51 -3.76
C GLU A 34 16.99 10.18 -4.11
N LYS A 35 16.73 9.72 -5.33
CA LYS A 35 15.40 9.28 -5.77
C LYS A 35 14.89 8.10 -4.95
N ILE A 36 15.75 7.15 -4.59
CA ILE A 36 15.36 6.02 -3.73
C ILE A 36 14.88 6.51 -2.36
N CYS A 37 15.59 7.48 -1.76
CA CYS A 37 15.17 8.10 -0.50
C CYS A 37 13.85 8.85 -0.63
N GLU A 38 13.65 9.61 -1.71
CA GLU A 38 12.38 10.29 -1.99
C GLU A 38 11.22 9.30 -2.14
N LEU A 39 11.42 8.21 -2.89
CA LEU A 39 10.43 7.15 -3.07
C LEU A 39 10.09 6.46 -1.75
N LEU A 40 11.08 6.24 -0.87
CA LEU A 40 10.86 5.69 0.46
C LEU A 40 10.01 6.63 1.30
N ALA A 41 10.34 7.93 1.34
CA ALA A 41 9.57 8.93 2.06
C ALA A 41 8.12 9.01 1.54
N LEU A 42 7.95 9.01 0.21
CA LEU A 42 6.64 9.01 -0.45
C LEU A 42 5.82 7.76 -0.10
N SER A 43 6.45 6.58 -0.10
CA SER A 43 5.80 5.32 0.24
C SER A 43 5.32 5.26 1.69
N LEU A 44 6.09 5.85 2.61
CA LEU A 44 5.71 5.99 4.02
C LEU A 44 4.51 6.93 4.15
N LEU A 45 4.55 8.07 3.46
CA LEU A 45 3.48 9.06 3.47
C LEU A 45 2.16 8.46 2.97
N PHE A 46 2.18 7.76 1.82
CA PHE A 46 1.02 7.07 1.27
C PHE A 46 0.47 6.00 2.22
N SER A 47 1.36 5.28 2.90
CA SER A 47 0.97 4.27 3.88
C SER A 47 0.27 4.87 5.09
N LEU A 48 0.76 6.01 5.59
CA LEU A 48 0.12 6.74 6.69
C LEU A 48 -1.25 7.28 6.27
N ILE A 49 -1.36 7.88 5.09
CA ILE A 49 -2.62 8.39 4.54
C ILE A 49 -3.67 7.28 4.43
N LYS A 50 -3.28 6.11 3.92
CA LYS A 50 -4.18 4.95 3.84
C LYS A 50 -4.76 4.58 5.21
N ILE A 51 -3.91 4.60 6.24
CA ILE A 51 -4.31 4.26 7.60
C ILE A 51 -5.26 5.33 8.16
N VAL A 52 -5.00 6.60 7.89
CA VAL A 52 -5.88 7.71 8.30
C VAL A 52 -7.25 7.60 7.62
N ILE A 53 -7.29 7.37 6.31
CA ILE A 53 -8.53 7.18 5.55
C ILE A 53 -9.35 6.00 6.11
N ASN A 54 -8.69 4.86 6.31
CA ASN A 54 -9.34 3.65 6.84
C ASN A 54 -9.81 3.79 8.29
N LYS A 55 -9.17 4.64 9.09
CA LYS A 55 -9.49 4.79 10.51
C LYS A 55 -10.56 5.85 10.76
N TYR A 56 -10.57 6.93 10.00
CA TYR A 56 -11.35 8.13 10.34
C TYR A 56 -12.34 8.58 9.26
N ILE A 57 -12.19 8.15 8.00
CA ILE A 57 -12.94 8.75 6.88
C ILE A 57 -14.00 7.78 6.34
N ILE A 58 -13.61 6.56 5.93
CA ILE A 58 -14.54 5.59 5.35
C ILE A 58 -14.31 4.20 5.94
N SER A 59 -15.41 3.47 6.21
CA SER A 59 -15.37 2.07 6.62
C SER A 59 -14.55 1.22 5.64
N ASN A 60 -13.79 0.27 6.18
CA ASN A 60 -12.89 -0.59 5.42
C ASN A 60 -13.61 -1.43 4.35
N ASP A 61 -14.92 -1.68 4.53
CA ASP A 61 -15.75 -2.52 3.65
C ASP A 61 -16.41 -1.76 2.49
N SER A 62 -16.27 -0.43 2.45
CA SER A 62 -16.89 0.40 1.42
C SER A 62 -16.05 0.46 0.14
N ILE A 63 -16.69 0.31 -1.03
CA ILE A 63 -16.09 0.52 -2.35
C ILE A 63 -15.56 1.96 -2.52
N PHE A 64 -16.08 2.92 -1.75
CA PHE A 64 -15.63 4.31 -1.78
C PHE A 64 -14.26 4.52 -1.12
N ASN A 65 -13.83 3.65 -0.22
CA ASN A 65 -12.52 3.73 0.41
C ASN A 65 -11.36 3.58 -0.60
N PRO A 66 -11.34 2.54 -1.47
CA PRO A 66 -10.42 2.44 -2.61
C PRO A 66 -10.33 3.71 -3.47
N LEU A 67 -11.49 4.23 -3.86
CA LEU A 67 -11.60 5.38 -4.76
C LEU A 67 -11.02 6.64 -4.13
N LEU A 68 -11.37 6.90 -2.87
CA LEU A 68 -10.89 8.05 -2.13
C LEU A 68 -9.37 7.98 -1.92
N TYR A 69 -8.83 6.79 -1.62
CA TYR A 69 -7.38 6.59 -1.53
C TYR A 69 -6.66 6.89 -2.86
N ILE A 70 -7.18 6.40 -3.99
CA ILE A 70 -6.60 6.67 -5.32
C ILE A 70 -6.62 8.16 -5.63
N ILE A 71 -7.74 8.85 -5.37
CA ILE A 71 -7.88 10.30 -5.62
C ILE A 71 -6.91 11.10 -4.74
N VAL A 72 -6.81 10.80 -3.45
CA VAL A 72 -5.92 11.51 -2.53
C VAL A 72 -4.46 11.35 -2.92
N ILE A 73 -4.04 10.13 -3.31
CA ILE A 73 -2.66 9.91 -3.77
C ILE A 73 -2.40 10.66 -5.06
N TRP A 74 -3.32 10.62 -6.02
CA TRP A 74 -3.14 11.33 -7.27
C TRP A 74 -3.01 12.84 -7.05
N LEU A 75 -3.87 13.43 -6.20
CA LEU A 75 -3.75 14.84 -5.80
C LEU A 75 -2.41 15.16 -5.13
N MET A 76 -1.88 14.24 -4.30
CA MET A 76 -0.57 14.42 -3.69
C MET A 76 0.58 14.38 -4.70
N ILE A 77 0.51 13.51 -5.71
CA ILE A 77 1.50 13.48 -6.79
C ILE A 77 1.45 14.80 -7.57
N THR A 78 0.25 15.30 -7.89
CA THR A 78 0.09 16.60 -8.54
C THR A 78 0.64 17.75 -7.70
N ALA A 79 0.34 17.76 -6.40
CA ALA A 79 0.85 18.77 -5.47
C ALA A 79 2.37 18.68 -5.30
N SER A 80 2.92 17.47 -5.24
CA SER A 80 4.37 17.23 -5.13
C SER A 80 5.09 17.71 -6.40
N ASN A 81 4.53 17.45 -7.58
CA ASN A 81 5.10 17.97 -8.82
C ASN A 81 5.21 19.51 -8.82
N TYR A 82 4.21 20.20 -8.25
CA TYR A 82 4.23 21.67 -8.13
C TYR A 82 5.21 22.15 -7.06
N LEU A 83 5.22 21.52 -5.88
CA LEU A 83 6.05 21.94 -4.74
C LEU A 83 7.54 21.63 -4.94
N PHE A 84 7.86 20.51 -5.57
CA PHE A 84 9.24 20.03 -5.78
C PHE A 84 9.76 20.31 -7.19
N ASN A 85 9.00 21.03 -8.02
CA ASN A 85 9.40 21.41 -9.37
C ASN A 85 9.85 20.22 -10.24
N TRP A 86 9.17 19.08 -10.10
CA TRP A 86 9.51 17.87 -10.87
C TRP A 86 9.31 18.03 -12.38
N ASN A 87 8.66 19.12 -12.82
CA ASN A 87 8.49 19.47 -14.23
C ASN A 87 7.90 18.32 -15.07
N MET A 88 7.06 17.47 -14.45
CA MET A 88 6.40 16.40 -15.16
C MET A 88 5.44 16.97 -16.20
N SER A 89 5.49 16.40 -17.40
CA SER A 89 4.52 16.71 -18.45
C SER A 89 3.13 16.23 -18.05
N LEU A 90 2.09 16.83 -18.64
CA LEU A 90 0.70 16.42 -18.42
C LEU A 90 0.47 14.93 -18.76
N SER A 91 1.18 14.42 -19.77
CA SER A 91 1.16 13.00 -20.14
C SER A 91 1.72 12.11 -19.03
N LEU A 92 2.84 12.51 -18.40
CA LEU A 92 3.40 11.80 -17.25
C LEU A 92 2.45 11.87 -16.04
N MET A 93 1.81 13.02 -15.78
CA MET A 93 0.82 13.11 -14.70
C MET A 93 -0.36 12.14 -14.91
N LEU A 94 -0.81 11.95 -16.15
CA LEU A 94 -1.85 10.98 -16.46
C LEU A 94 -1.36 9.53 -16.34
N SER A 95 -0.10 9.24 -16.70
CA SER A 95 0.48 7.91 -16.49
C SER A 95 0.61 7.56 -15.01
N THR A 96 0.92 8.54 -14.14
CA THR A 96 0.96 8.31 -12.69
C THR A 96 -0.42 7.94 -12.12
N PHE A 97 -1.53 8.34 -12.74
CA PHE A 97 -2.85 7.87 -12.33
C PHE A 97 -3.01 6.36 -12.54
N ILE A 98 -2.53 5.85 -13.68
CA ILE A 98 -2.52 4.41 -13.99
C ILE A 98 -1.60 3.67 -13.02
N GLU A 99 -0.43 4.24 -12.71
CA GLU A 99 0.48 3.71 -11.69
C GLU A 99 -0.18 3.56 -10.33
N VAL A 100 -0.90 4.58 -9.87
CA VAL A 100 -1.59 4.56 -8.58
C VAL A 100 -2.67 3.46 -8.54
N ILE A 101 -3.40 3.25 -9.65
CA ILE A 101 -4.37 2.15 -9.78
C ILE A 101 -3.64 0.80 -9.69
N LEU A 102 -2.54 0.62 -10.42
CA LEU A 102 -1.76 -0.62 -10.40
C LEU A 102 -1.19 -0.91 -9.01
N ILE A 103 -0.60 0.10 -8.36
CA ILE A 103 -0.12 0.01 -6.97
C ILE A 103 -1.25 -0.42 -6.04
N TYR A 104 -2.43 0.19 -6.19
CA TYR A 104 -3.59 -0.17 -5.37
C TYR A 104 -4.01 -1.64 -5.57
N ILE A 105 -4.09 -2.11 -6.83
CA ILE A 105 -4.45 -3.50 -7.16
C ILE A 105 -3.41 -4.46 -6.56
N CYS A 106 -2.12 -4.20 -6.76
CA CYS A 106 -1.03 -5.03 -6.22
C CYS A 106 -1.10 -5.11 -4.69
N VAL A 107 -1.24 -3.97 -4.01
CA VAL A 107 -1.38 -3.93 -2.54
C VAL A 107 -2.60 -4.71 -2.07
N ARG A 108 -3.73 -4.61 -2.79
CA ARG A 108 -4.96 -5.33 -2.44
C ARG A 108 -4.82 -6.83 -2.63
N LEU A 109 -4.22 -7.28 -3.74
CA LEU A 109 -3.94 -8.69 -3.99
C LEU A 109 -3.00 -9.29 -2.95
N ILE A 110 -1.92 -8.58 -2.60
CA ILE A 110 -0.96 -9.03 -1.60
C ILE A 110 -1.62 -9.13 -0.23
N ASN A 111 -2.37 -8.10 0.20
CA ASN A 111 -3.09 -8.14 1.48
C ASN A 111 -4.11 -9.27 1.53
N TYR A 112 -4.86 -9.51 0.45
CA TYR A 112 -5.80 -10.62 0.36
C TYR A 112 -5.12 -11.98 0.51
N GLN A 113 -3.96 -12.18 -0.12
CA GLN A 113 -3.18 -13.41 0.05
C GLN A 113 -2.71 -13.59 1.49
N TYR A 114 -2.25 -12.52 2.15
CA TYR A 114 -1.86 -12.58 3.56
C TYR A 114 -3.03 -12.92 4.48
N GLU A 115 -4.19 -12.27 4.31
CA GLU A 115 -5.40 -12.58 5.09
C GLU A 115 -5.83 -14.04 4.90
N LYS A 116 -5.79 -14.54 3.66
CA LYS A 116 -6.10 -15.94 3.36
C LYS A 116 -5.16 -16.91 4.07
N ILE A 117 -3.87 -16.61 4.12
CA ILE A 117 -2.87 -17.41 4.83
C ILE A 117 -3.13 -17.40 6.35
N ASP A 118 -3.43 -16.23 6.92
CA ASP A 118 -3.69 -16.09 8.35
C ASP A 118 -4.97 -16.83 8.78
N VAL A 119 -6.04 -16.76 7.98
CA VAL A 119 -7.28 -17.53 8.19
C VAL A 119 -7.01 -19.03 8.13
N LYS A 120 -6.20 -19.48 7.15
CA LYS A 120 -5.84 -20.91 7.04
C LYS A 120 -5.09 -21.39 8.29
N LYS A 121 -4.12 -20.62 8.78
CA LYS A 121 -3.38 -20.93 10.02
C LYS A 121 -4.30 -20.97 11.24
N MET A 122 -5.24 -20.04 11.37
CA MET A 122 -6.23 -20.04 12.45
C MET A 122 -7.11 -21.28 12.42
N ASN A 123 -7.58 -21.69 11.25
CA ASN A 123 -8.37 -22.91 11.09
C ASN A 123 -7.56 -24.16 11.45
N GLU A 124 -6.30 -24.25 11.03
CA GLU A 124 -5.41 -25.35 11.40
C GLU A 124 -5.19 -25.44 12.92
N ILE A 125 -5.07 -24.31 13.62
CA ILE A 125 -4.96 -24.25 15.08
C ILE A 125 -6.26 -24.72 15.75
N LEU A 126 -7.42 -24.27 15.26
CA LEU A 126 -8.73 -24.69 15.78
C LEU A 126 -8.95 -26.19 15.61
N ASP A 127 -8.59 -26.75 14.46
CA ASP A 127 -8.71 -28.18 14.20
C ASP A 127 -7.79 -29.02 15.09
N ARG A 128 -6.55 -28.57 15.33
CA ARG A 128 -5.65 -29.22 16.30
C ARG A 128 -6.22 -29.21 17.71
N ASN A 129 -6.76 -28.06 18.14
CA ASN A 129 -7.36 -27.93 19.46
C ASN A 129 -8.63 -28.79 19.63
N ARG A 130 -9.45 -28.92 18.59
CA ARG A 130 -10.61 -29.83 18.58
C ARG A 130 -10.20 -31.29 18.69
N LYS A 131 -9.16 -31.71 17.96
CA LYS A 131 -8.65 -33.09 18.02
C LYS A 131 -8.08 -33.44 19.39
N ASN A 132 -7.33 -32.53 20.02
CA ASN A 132 -6.80 -32.74 21.37
C ASN A 132 -7.90 -32.82 22.44
N LYS A 133 -9.00 -32.08 22.29
CA LYS A 133 -10.16 -32.14 23.20
C LYS A 133 -10.95 -33.43 23.12
N ASN A 134 -10.94 -34.11 21.96
CA ASN A 134 -11.64 -35.38 21.76
C ASN A 134 -10.81 -36.60 22.17
N GLN A 135 -9.55 -36.40 22.58
CA GLN A 135 -8.64 -37.45 23.06
C GLN A 135 -8.46 -37.45 24.60
N GLN A 136 -9.12 -36.52 25.30
CA GLN A 136 -9.28 -36.49 26.76
C GLN A 136 -10.67 -36.98 27.13
#